data_AF-A0A9D2TTZ0-F1
#
_entry.id   AF-A0A9D2TTZ0-F1
#
_cell.length_a   1.000
_cell.length_b   1.000
_cell.length_c   1.000
_cell.angle_alpha   90.00
_cell.angle_beta   90.00
_cell.angle_gamma   90.00
#
_symmetry.space_group_name_H-M   'P 1'
#
loop_
_entity.id
_entity.type
_entity.pdbx_description
1 polymer ?
#
loop_
_entity_poly.entity_id
_entity_poly.type
_entity_poly.pdbx_seq_one_letter_code
_entity_poly.pdbx_strand_id
1 'polypeptide(L)' 'MESIDVGAYHTCPNGCLYCYANQSRTRALENQAKHDPAGELLYGSVRETDRIYERKVKSVKTAGRQETLDGLLEKRP' A
#
# COMPACT_ATOMS: atom_id res chain seq x y z
N MET A 1 -8.89 13.76 -10.69
CA MET A 1 -8.08 12.64 -10.16
C MET A 1 -8.14 12.76 -8.65
N GLU A 2 -8.58 11.70 -7.97
CA GLU A 2 -8.67 11.70 -6.51
C GLU A 2 -7.45 10.99 -5.94
N SER A 3 -6.78 11.62 -4.97
CA SER A 3 -5.73 10.97 -4.19
C SER A 3 -6.39 10.11 -3.12
N ILE A 4 -6.03 8.84 -3.06
CA ILE A 4 -6.60 7.86 -2.13
C ILE A 4 -5.45 7.34 -1.29
N ASP A 5 -5.66 7.25 0.03
CA ASP A 5 -4.67 6.63 0.91
C ASP A 5 -4.55 5.13 0.54
N VAL A 6 -3.33 4.70 0.25
CA VAL A 6 -3.02 3.37 -0.30
C VAL A 6 -2.72 2.34 0.79
N GLY A 7 -2.75 2.73 2.06
CA GLY A 7 -2.35 1.84 3.13
C GLY A 7 -2.89 2.27 4.49
N ALA A 8 -2.35 1.63 5.53
CA ALA A 8 -2.75 1.86 6.90
C ALA A 8 -1.59 2.36 7.75
N TYR A 9 -1.86 3.34 8.61
CA TYR A 9 -0.89 3.88 9.56
C TYR A 9 -0.43 2.84 10.57
N HIS A 10 0.76 3.05 11.11
CA HIS A 10 1.34 2.19 12.16
C HIS A 10 1.34 0.72 11.77
N THR A 11 1.86 0.40 10.59
CA THR A 11 1.98 -0.97 10.08
C THR A 11 3.41 -1.32 9.65
N CYS A 12 4.35 -0.36 9.72
CA CYS A 12 5.75 -0.60 9.38
C CYS A 12 6.58 -0.89 10.66
N PRO A 13 6.90 -2.16 10.96
CA PRO A 13 7.72 -2.54 12.11
C PRO A 13 9.21 -2.21 11.90
N ASN A 14 9.63 -2.04 10.64
CA ASN A 14 11.01 -1.80 10.23
C ASN A 14 11.52 -0.39 10.52
N GLY A 15 10.61 0.58 10.76
CA GLY A 15 11.00 1.94 11.13
C GLY A 15 11.72 2.73 10.01
N CYS A 16 11.32 2.54 8.75
CA CYS A 16 12.02 3.14 7.61
C CYS A 16 11.98 4.69 7.62
N LEU A 17 13.10 5.34 7.30
CA LEU A 17 13.26 6.80 7.42
C LEU A 17 12.17 7.65 6.76
N TYR A 18 11.62 7.20 5.63
CA TYR A 18 10.61 7.93 4.85
C TYR A 18 9.24 7.23 4.81
N CYS A 19 9.00 6.26 5.69
CA CYS A 19 7.73 5.54 5.71
C CYS A 19 6.69 6.30 6.53
N TYR A 20 5.57 6.65 5.91
CA TYR A 20 4.46 7.32 6.61
C TYR A 20 3.76 6.42 7.66
N ALA A 21 3.92 5.10 7.55
CA ALA A 21 3.23 4.12 8.37
C ALA A 21 4.01 3.67 9.62
N ASN A 22 4.98 4.44 10.10
CA ASN A 22 5.84 4.07 11.25
C ASN A 22 5.80 5.06 12.44
N GLN A 23 4.87 6.02 12.45
CA GLN A 23 4.78 7.08 13.48
C GLN A 23 4.73 6.57 14.94
N SER A 24 4.37 5.30 15.15
CA SER A 24 4.41 4.66 16.47
C SER A 24 4.91 3.23 16.33
N ARG A 25 6.11 2.97 16.87
CA ARG A 25 6.72 1.63 16.87
C ARG A 25 5.86 0.61 17.62
N THR A 26 5.34 0.98 18.78
CA THR A 26 4.49 0.09 19.60
C THR A 26 3.26 -0.36 18.84
N ARG A 27 2.51 0.58 18.25
CA ARG A 27 1.32 0.26 17.45
C ARG A 27 1.67 -0.56 16.20
N ALA A 28 2.82 -0.28 15.56
CA ALA A 28 3.28 -1.06 14.42
C ALA A 28 3.55 -2.52 14.77
N LEU A 29 4.18 -2.78 15.92
CA LEU A 29 4.41 -4.14 16.42
C LEU A 29 3.09 -4.85 16.81
N GLU A 30 2.17 -4.14 17.48
CA GLU A 30 0.85 -4.69 17.81
C GLU A 30 0.03 -5.05 16.56
N ASN A 31 0.09 -4.21 15.53
CA ASN A 31 -0.59 -4.49 14.26
C ASN A 31 0.09 -5.61 13.48
N GLN A 32 1.43 -5.67 13.49
CA GLN A 32 2.17 -6.79 12.92
C GLN A 32 1.77 -8.13 13.57
N ALA A 33 1.59 -8.16 14.89
CA ALA A 33 1.17 -9.37 15.60
C ALA A 33 -0.26 -9.84 15.23
N LYS A 34 -1.09 -8.94 14.70
CA LYS A 34 -2.46 -9.22 14.22
C LYS A 34 -2.51 -9.52 12.73
N HIS A 35 -1.36 -9.59 12.06
CA HIS A 35 -1.31 -9.92 10.64
C HIS A 35 -1.63 -11.41 10.44
N ASP A 36 -2.58 -11.70 9.57
CA ASP A 36 -2.87 -13.04 9.08
C ASP A 36 -2.38 -13.13 7.62
N PRO A 37 -1.38 -13.97 7.31
CA PRO A 37 -0.88 -14.15 5.95
C PRO A 37 -1.93 -14.66 4.95
N ALA A 38 -2.99 -15.33 5.43
CA ALA A 38 -4.11 -15.77 4.60
C ALA A 38 -5.24 -14.72 4.54
N GLY A 39 -5.16 -13.66 5.34
CA GLY A 39 -6.16 -12.61 5.43
C GLY A 39 -6.08 -11.59 4.28
N GLU A 40 -7.21 -10.94 4.00
CA GLU A 40 -7.32 -9.92 2.95
C GLU A 40 -6.77 -8.55 3.37
N LEU A 41 -6.66 -8.30 4.67
CA LEU A 41 -6.22 -7.03 5.24
C LEU A 41 -4.76 -7.09 5.68
N LEU A 42 -4.09 -5.93 5.63
CA LEU A 42 -2.70 -5.80 6.09
C LEU A 42 -2.52 -6.19 7.57
N TYR A 43 -3.53 -5.94 8.41
CA TYR A 43 -3.62 -6.44 9.78
C TYR A 43 -5.09 -6.53 10.22
N GLY A 44 -5.37 -7.44 11.15
CA GLY A 44 -6.73 -7.67 11.64
C GLY A 44 -7.63 -8.35 10.61
N SER A 45 -8.94 -8.25 10.82
CA SER A 45 -9.97 -8.85 9.96
C SER A 45 -11.14 -7.88 9.73
N VAL A 46 -11.91 -8.13 8.68
CA VAL A 46 -13.15 -7.40 8.40
C VAL A 46 -14.12 -7.63 9.56
N ARG A 47 -14.67 -6.54 10.08
CA ARG A 47 -15.65 -6.53 11.18
C ARG A 47 -17.06 -6.42 10.61
N GLU A 48 -18.04 -6.83 11.39
CA GLU A 48 -19.46 -6.71 11.02
C GLU A 48 -19.91 -5.26 10.77
N THR A 49 -19.24 -4.28 11.37
CA THR A 49 -19.53 -2.86 11.21
C THR A 49 -18.85 -2.23 9.99
N ASP A 50 -17.94 -2.95 9.33
CA ASP A 50 -17.21 -2.44 8.18
C ASP A 50 -18.12 -2.35 6.95
N ARG A 51 -17.90 -1.33 6.11
CA ARG A 51 -18.66 -1.11 4.88
C ARG A 51 -17.74 -1.29 3.69
N ILE A 52 -17.91 -2.39 2.96
CA ILE A 52 -17.13 -2.71 1.76
C ILE A 52 -18.02 -2.48 0.54
N TYR A 53 -17.52 -1.72 -0.43
CA TYR A 53 -18.22 -1.42 -1.67
C TYR A 53 -17.27 -1.49 -2.85
N GLU A 54 -17.78 -1.94 -3.98
CA GLU A 54 -17.03 -1.94 -5.23
C GLU A 54 -16.89 -0.51 -5.76
N ARG A 55 -15.65 -0.09 -6.01
CA ARG A 55 -15.37 1.24 -6.53
C ARG A 55 -15.27 1.23 -8.05
N LYS A 56 -16.02 2.11 -8.71
CA LYS A 56 -15.89 2.38 -10.14
C LYS A 56 -14.60 3.15 -10.42
N VAL A 57 -13.52 2.45 -10.74
CA VAL A 57 -12.23 3.03 -11.15
C VAL A 57 -12.01 2.87 -12.65
N LYS A 58 -11.31 3.84 -13.27
CA LYS A 58 -10.87 3.77 -14.67
C LYS A 58 -9.34 3.76 -14.70
N SER A 59 -8.76 2.96 -15.57
CA SER A 59 -7.31 3.01 -15.82
C SER A 59 -6.93 4.39 -16.34
N VAL A 60 -5.93 5.02 -15.73
CA VAL A 60 -5.31 6.27 -16.20
C VAL A 60 -4.05 5.99 -17.03
N LYS A 61 -3.72 4.72 -17.26
CA LYS A 61 -2.60 4.35 -18.13
C LYS A 61 -2.93 4.82 -19.56
N THR A 62 -2.08 5.69 -20.10
CA THR A 62 -2.03 5.93 -21.54
C THR A 62 -1.52 4.68 -22.25
N ALA A 63 -1.88 4.48 -23.52
CA ALA A 63 -1.51 3.29 -24.30
C ALA A 63 0.01 3.09 -24.49
N GLY A 64 0.83 4.06 -24.07
CA GLY A 64 2.29 3.91 -24.01
C GLY A 64 2.71 3.11 -22.77
N ARG A 65 3.47 2.04 -22.98
CA ARG A 65 4.15 1.30 -21.90
C ARG A 65 5.02 2.30 -21.14
N GLN A 66 4.93 2.34 -19.79
CA GLN A 66 5.99 2.94 -19.00
C GLN A 66 7.28 2.24 -19.39
N GLU A 67 8.24 2.99 -19.95
CA GLU A 67 9.55 2.44 -20.30
C GLU A 67 10.16 1.85 -19.02
N THR A 68 10.59 0.60 -19.08
CA THR A 68 11.30 -0.01 -17.96
C THR A 68 12.61 0.75 -17.77
N LEU A 69 13.14 0.76 -16.54
CA LEU A 69 14.44 1.40 -16.27
C LEU A 69 15.53 0.85 -17.20
N ASP A 70 15.45 -0.45 -17.52
CA ASP A 70 16.32 -1.12 -18.49
C ASP A 70 16.22 -0.48 -19.89
N GLY A 71 15.00 -0.20 -20.36
CA GLY A 71 14.77 0.48 -21.63
C GLY A 71 15.19 1.95 -21.66
N LEU A 72 15.29 2.61 -20.50
CA LEU A 72 15.85 3.96 -20.36
C LEU A 72 17.38 3.95 -20.34
N LEU A 73 18.00 2.91 -19.77
CA LEU A 73 19.45 2.74 -19.74
C LEU A 73 20.02 2.41 -21.13
N GLU A 74 19.29 1.64 -21.95
CA GLU A 74 19.67 1.34 -23.34
C GLU A 74 19.53 2.54 -24.30
N LYS A 75 18.76 3.57 -23.93
CA LYS A 75 18.52 4.78 -24.74
C LYS A 75 19.42 5.97 -24.35
N ARG A 76 20.31 5.78 -23.39
CA ARG A 76 21.24 6.82 -22.95
C ARG A 76 22.41 6.88 -23.95
N PRO A 77 22.76 8.05 -24.51
CA PRO A 77 23.82 8.18 -25.52
C PRO A 77 25.20 7.77 -24.99
#